data_AF-A0A9W6WP90-F1
#
_entry.id   AF-A0A9W6WP90-F1
#
_cell.length_a   1.000
_cell.length_b   1.000
_cell.length_c   1.000
_cell.angle_alpha   90.00
_cell.angle_beta   90.00
_cell.angle_gamma   90.00
#
_symmetry.space_group_name_H-M   'P 1'
#
loop_
_entity.id
_entity.type
_entity.pdbx_description
1 polymer ?
#
loop_
_entity_poly.entity_id
_entity_poly.type
_entity_poly.pdbx_seq_one_letter_code
_entity_poly.pdbx_strand_id
1 'polypeptide(L)'
;MIEASLEEEVHLCEKNFNDSYRKVVNTLRDSPYSPEINAGSIDDHEEKISSMMETAGASACPDEMLRIEVSEGFRKIFIEFHEDLKLYEREFIVAASATDAAGTVEAAKSKTGGWDNLDEERFVKVLHSYERKHGTGKKPQLLYDTLALVLPNVSLVEIKKHVKFHQHLRFHLEKKKDRQREFQRRLEDLHSEAIEKFRGTIELEKEKTHKLQQLNALQHHCDQLHDQVSQWRVTKEAKERIEQQQREIEQMLGQQKQQEETLRKQRKLDQQKLIVAEYKYVQ
;
A
#
# COMPACT_ATOMS: atom_id res chain seq x y z
N MET A 1 25.86 -26.76 22.47
CA MET A 1 25.22 -25.93 21.42
C MET A 1 23.78 -26.36 21.40
N ILE A 2 22.89 -25.50 21.87
CA ILE A 2 21.45 -25.74 21.81
C ILE A 2 21.07 -25.17 20.45
N GLU A 3 20.76 -26.05 19.50
CA GLU A 3 20.15 -25.64 18.23
C GLU A 3 18.82 -24.96 18.59
N ALA A 4 18.69 -23.68 18.23
CA ALA A 4 17.43 -22.98 18.35
C ALA A 4 16.39 -23.78 17.58
N SER A 5 15.19 -23.92 18.15
CA SER A 5 14.12 -24.61 17.41
C SER A 5 13.83 -23.81 16.13
N LEU A 6 13.41 -24.49 15.06
CA LEU A 6 13.06 -23.84 13.79
C LEU A 6 12.07 -22.68 13.99
N GLU A 7 11.18 -22.79 14.98
CA GLU A 7 10.23 -21.76 15.39
C GLU A 7 10.92 -20.51 15.96
N GLU A 8 11.97 -20.66 16.76
CA GLU A 8 12.76 -19.55 17.30
C GLU A 8 13.55 -18.83 16.20
N GLU A 9 14.11 -19.56 15.24
CA GLU A 9 14.81 -18.97 14.09
C GLU A 9 13.85 -18.21 13.16
N VAL A 10 12.67 -18.78 12.88
CA VAL A 10 11.63 -18.08 12.10
C VAL A 10 11.19 -16.80 12.81
N HIS A 11 10.93 -16.87 14.12
CA HIS A 11 10.49 -15.72 14.89
C HIS A 11 11.57 -14.62 14.96
N LEU A 12 12.85 -14.99 15.05
CA LEU A 12 13.98 -14.06 15.01
C LEU A 12 14.12 -13.41 13.62
N CYS A 13 13.98 -14.19 12.54
CA CYS A 13 14.00 -13.69 11.17
C CYS A 13 12.87 -12.69 10.90
N GLU A 14 11.63 -13.01 11.29
CA GLU A 14 10.48 -12.09 11.16
C GLU A 14 10.71 -10.79 11.94
N LYS A 15 11.25 -10.90 13.16
CA LYS A 15 11.58 -9.73 13.98
C LYS A 15 12.64 -8.85 13.31
N ASN A 16 13.73 -9.45 12.84
CA ASN A 16 14.80 -8.72 12.15
C ASN A 16 14.34 -8.06 10.85
N PHE A 17 13.47 -8.75 10.09
CA PHE A 17 12.82 -8.20 8.91
C PHE A 17 11.96 -6.99 9.25
N ASN A 18 11.06 -7.12 10.24
CA ASN A 18 10.17 -6.03 10.67
C ASN A 18 10.96 -4.82 11.20
N ASP A 19 12.02 -5.06 11.97
CA ASP A 19 12.88 -3.98 12.49
C ASP A 19 13.62 -3.26 11.36
N SER A 20 14.11 -4.01 10.36
CA SER A 20 14.77 -3.43 9.18
C SER A 20 13.77 -2.66 8.31
N TYR A 21 12.59 -3.22 8.08
CA TYR A 21 11.50 -2.59 7.34
C TYR A 21 11.08 -1.26 7.99
N ARG A 22 10.85 -1.24 9.31
CA ARG A 22 10.52 -0.02 10.05
C ARG A 22 11.61 1.05 9.95
N LYS A 23 12.89 0.66 10.01
CA LYS A 23 13.99 1.62 9.85
C LYS A 23 13.96 2.29 8.48
N VAL A 24 13.71 1.53 7.42
CA VAL A 24 13.61 2.06 6.05
C VAL A 24 12.40 2.99 5.92
N VAL A 25 11.23 2.55 6.38
CA VAL A 25 10.00 3.36 6.40
C VAL A 25 10.20 4.69 7.12
N ASN A 26 10.77 4.67 8.33
CA ASN A 26 11.00 5.89 9.10
C ASN A 26 11.97 6.84 8.39
N THR A 27 13.03 6.30 7.80
CA THR A 27 13.99 7.11 7.03
C THR A 27 13.32 7.79 5.82
N LEU A 28 12.38 7.12 5.18
CA LEU A 28 11.64 7.68 4.05
C LEU A 28 10.60 8.73 4.50
N ARG A 29 9.94 8.52 5.64
CA ARG A 29 9.03 9.52 6.25
C ARG A 29 9.76 10.80 6.66
N ASP A 30 10.94 10.65 7.25
CA ASP A 30 11.72 11.76 7.79
C ASP A 30 12.62 12.43 6.74
N SER A 31 12.60 11.95 5.48
CA SER A 31 13.40 12.54 4.41
C SER A 31 12.87 13.93 4.05
N PRO A 32 13.67 15.00 4.22
CA PRO A 32 13.26 16.33 3.82
C PRO A 32 13.49 16.49 2.32
N TYR A 33 12.64 15.89 1.49
CA TYR A 33 12.58 16.23 0.07
C TYR A 33 11.77 17.52 -0.08
N SER A 34 12.40 18.65 0.25
CA SER A 34 11.88 19.99 -0.05
C SER A 34 12.73 20.61 -1.16
N PRO A 35 12.34 20.49 -2.44
CA PRO A 35 12.80 21.44 -3.43
C PRO A 35 12.30 22.84 -3.02
N GLU A 36 13.07 23.88 -3.34
CA GLU A 36 12.75 25.29 -3.09
C GLU A 36 11.47 25.72 -3.86
N ILE A 37 10.33 25.32 -3.33
CA ILE A 37 8.99 25.75 -3.71
C ILE A 37 8.51 26.66 -2.58
N ASN A 38 7.95 27.81 -2.91
CA ASN A 38 7.44 28.75 -1.90
C ASN A 38 6.53 27.99 -0.92
N ALA A 39 6.76 28.14 0.39
CA ALA A 39 6.10 27.35 1.44
C ALA A 39 4.56 27.30 1.30
N GLY A 40 3.92 28.38 0.83
CA GLY A 40 2.48 28.41 0.60
C GLY A 40 1.95 27.63 -0.62
N SER A 41 2.82 27.15 -1.52
CA SER A 41 2.45 26.30 -2.66
C SER A 41 2.70 24.82 -2.39
N ILE A 42 3.52 24.49 -1.39
CA ILE A 42 3.82 23.10 -1.00
C ILE A 42 2.63 22.51 -0.25
N ASP A 43 2.07 23.26 0.71
CA ASP A 43 0.95 22.79 1.53
C ASP A 43 -0.29 22.46 0.67
N ASP A 44 -0.60 23.31 -0.32
CA ASP A 44 -1.69 23.07 -1.28
C ASP A 44 -1.48 21.79 -2.13
N HIS A 45 -0.22 21.46 -2.44
CA HIS A 45 0.11 20.25 -3.19
C HIS A 45 0.02 19.01 -2.31
N GLU A 46 0.54 19.06 -1.08
CA GLU A 46 0.46 17.93 -0.15
C GLU A 46 -0.98 17.62 0.27
N GLU A 47 -1.85 18.63 0.43
CA GLU A 47 -3.29 18.39 0.67
C GLU A 47 -3.93 17.67 -0.53
N LYS A 48 -3.61 18.11 -1.75
CA LYS A 48 -4.13 17.47 -2.97
C LYS A 48 -3.61 16.05 -3.14
N ILE A 49 -2.33 15.80 -2.86
CA ILE A 49 -1.73 14.46 -2.88
C ILE A 49 -2.43 13.58 -1.84
N SER A 50 -2.64 14.08 -0.63
CA SER A 50 -3.35 13.34 0.43
C SER A 50 -4.77 12.96 -0.01
N SER A 51 -5.52 13.89 -0.60
CA SER A 51 -6.84 13.62 -1.15
C SER A 51 -6.82 12.58 -2.28
N MET A 52 -5.84 12.64 -3.17
CA MET A 52 -5.67 11.64 -4.24
C MET A 52 -5.31 10.26 -3.69
N MET A 53 -4.47 10.19 -2.66
CA MET A 53 -4.11 8.96 -1.96
C MET A 53 -5.33 8.34 -1.25
N GLU A 54 -6.13 9.14 -0.58
CA GLU A 54 -7.37 8.70 0.07
C GLU A 54 -8.37 8.13 -0.94
N THR A 55 -8.63 8.86 -2.02
CA THR A 55 -9.54 8.41 -3.08
C THR A 55 -9.05 7.18 -3.81
N ALA A 56 -7.73 6.97 -3.88
CA ALA A 56 -7.13 5.75 -4.42
C ALA A 56 -7.25 4.53 -3.47
N GLY A 57 -7.60 4.74 -2.19
CA GLY A 57 -7.75 3.68 -1.19
C GLY A 57 -6.51 3.43 -0.33
N ALA A 58 -5.56 4.38 -0.27
CA ALA A 58 -4.33 4.24 0.53
C ALA A 58 -4.61 3.99 2.01
N SER A 59 -5.69 4.52 2.57
CA SER A 59 -6.05 4.33 3.98
C SER A 59 -6.34 2.86 4.34
N ALA A 60 -6.87 2.10 3.38
CA ALA A 60 -7.15 0.67 3.54
C ALA A 60 -5.97 -0.23 3.16
N CYS A 61 -4.94 0.32 2.49
CA CYS A 61 -3.77 -0.44 2.09
C CYS A 61 -2.87 -0.76 3.31
N PRO A 62 -2.59 -2.04 3.59
CA PRO A 62 -1.73 -2.44 4.69
C PRO A 62 -0.24 -2.23 4.40
N ASP A 63 0.15 -2.17 3.12
CA ASP A 63 1.54 -1.96 2.69
C ASP A 63 1.91 -0.49 2.78
N GLU A 64 2.67 -0.16 3.82
CA GLU A 64 3.15 1.20 4.04
C GLU A 64 4.19 1.65 3.01
N MET A 65 5.03 0.74 2.52
CA MET A 65 6.04 1.09 1.52
C MET A 65 5.41 1.48 0.20
N LEU A 66 4.39 0.72 -0.21
CA LEU A 66 3.60 1.06 -1.39
C LEU A 66 2.92 2.43 -1.23
N ARG A 67 2.40 2.76 -0.05
CA ARG A 67 1.82 4.10 0.20
C ARG A 67 2.86 5.20 0.05
N ILE A 68 4.06 5.01 0.59
CA ILE A 68 5.15 5.98 0.46
C ILE A 68 5.57 6.12 -1.01
N GLU A 69 5.76 5.01 -1.72
CA GLU A 69 6.16 5.00 -3.14
C GLU A 69 5.16 5.77 -4.03
N VAL A 70 3.86 5.49 -3.86
CA VAL A 70 2.81 6.17 -4.64
C VAL A 70 2.75 7.66 -4.27
N SER A 71 2.89 8.01 -2.99
CA SER A 71 2.93 9.41 -2.54
C SER A 71 4.11 10.16 -3.15
N GLU A 72 5.31 9.56 -3.15
CA GLU A 72 6.51 10.11 -3.78
C GLU A 72 6.34 10.25 -5.29
N GLY A 73 5.67 9.28 -5.94
CA GLY A 73 5.30 9.37 -7.35
C GLY A 73 4.48 10.61 -7.66
N PHE A 74 3.46 10.91 -6.84
CA PHE A 74 2.69 12.13 -7.00
C PHE A 74 3.54 13.39 -6.78
N ARG A 75 4.29 13.45 -5.66
CA ARG A 75 5.19 14.58 -5.35
C ARG A 75 6.12 14.89 -6.51
N LYS A 76 6.74 13.87 -7.09
CA LYS A 76 7.62 13.99 -8.25
C LYS A 76 6.93 14.65 -9.44
N ILE A 77 5.70 14.24 -9.79
CA ILE A 77 4.96 14.85 -10.91
C ILE A 77 4.65 16.33 -10.64
N PHE A 78 4.30 16.70 -9.41
CA PHE A 78 4.09 18.11 -9.04
C PHE A 78 5.38 18.94 -9.14
N ILE A 79 6.50 18.39 -8.65
CA ILE A 79 7.81 19.05 -8.72
C ILE A 79 8.23 19.26 -10.18
N GLU A 80 8.20 18.20 -11.00
CA GLU A 80 8.56 18.27 -12.42
C GLU A 80 7.71 19.31 -13.16
N PHE A 81 6.41 19.33 -12.90
CA PHE A 81 5.51 20.32 -13.52
C PHE A 81 5.86 21.76 -13.12
N HIS A 82 6.19 21.99 -11.84
CA HIS A 82 6.53 23.32 -11.36
C HIS A 82 7.89 23.80 -11.89
N GLU A 83 8.87 22.91 -11.97
CA GLU A 83 10.16 23.17 -12.59
C GLU A 83 10.03 23.51 -14.07
N ASP A 84 9.21 22.74 -14.80
CA ASP A 84 8.88 23.00 -16.21
C ASP A 84 8.26 24.39 -16.40
N LEU A 85 7.29 24.76 -15.56
CA LEU A 85 6.66 26.08 -15.61
C LEU A 85 7.65 27.21 -15.34
N LYS A 86 8.52 27.06 -14.33
CA LYS A 86 9.59 28.03 -14.03
C LYS A 86 10.55 28.17 -15.21
N LEU A 87 10.92 27.06 -15.84
CA LEU A 87 11.80 27.08 -17.02
C LEU A 87 11.15 27.84 -18.18
N TYR A 88 9.88 27.54 -18.50
CA TYR A 88 9.18 28.23 -19.58
C TYR A 88 8.92 29.71 -19.32
N GLU A 89 8.71 30.09 -18.06
CA GLU A 89 8.63 31.50 -17.68
C GLU A 89 9.97 32.21 -17.90
N ARG A 90 11.08 31.58 -17.51
CA ARG A 90 12.44 32.13 -17.77
C ARG A 90 12.71 32.26 -19.26
N GLU A 91 12.43 31.23 -20.06
CA GLU A 91 12.57 31.27 -21.53
C GLU A 91 11.74 32.39 -22.15
N PHE A 92 10.49 32.54 -21.71
CA PHE A 92 9.61 33.62 -22.16
C PHE A 92 10.18 34.99 -21.82
N ILE A 93 10.59 35.22 -20.56
CA ILE A 93 11.14 36.51 -20.13
C ILE A 93 12.35 36.87 -20.98
N VAL A 94 13.29 35.93 -21.22
CA VAL A 94 14.48 36.17 -22.03
C VAL A 94 14.13 36.56 -23.46
N ALA A 95 13.20 35.84 -24.09
CA ALA A 95 12.77 36.11 -25.45
C ALA A 95 11.98 37.43 -25.57
N ALA A 96 11.08 37.69 -24.62
CA ALA A 96 10.23 38.87 -24.60
C ALA A 96 10.98 40.14 -24.21
N SER A 97 12.03 40.06 -23.40
CA SER A 97 12.87 41.22 -23.02
C SER A 97 13.89 41.61 -24.09
N ALA A 98 13.97 40.87 -25.21
CA ALA A 98 14.88 41.20 -26.31
C ALA A 98 14.57 42.60 -26.87
N THR A 99 15.60 43.27 -27.40
CA THR A 99 15.51 44.65 -27.93
C THR A 99 14.55 44.81 -29.10
N ASP A 100 14.23 43.71 -29.79
CA ASP A 100 13.28 43.65 -30.88
C ASP A 100 11.89 43.13 -30.48
N ALA A 101 11.64 43.01 -29.17
CA ALA A 101 10.35 42.75 -28.53
C ALA A 101 10.04 43.83 -27.48
N ALA A 102 9.81 43.48 -26.20
CA ALA A 102 9.46 44.45 -25.16
C ALA A 102 10.67 45.30 -24.68
N GLY A 103 11.90 44.89 -25.01
CA GLY A 103 13.13 45.65 -24.77
C GLY A 103 13.64 45.67 -23.32
N THR A 104 12.81 45.33 -22.32
CA THR A 104 13.21 45.21 -20.92
C THR A 104 12.54 44.03 -20.22
N VAL A 105 13.11 43.61 -19.08
CA VAL A 105 12.54 42.52 -18.26
C VAL A 105 11.25 42.97 -17.58
N GLU A 106 11.16 44.23 -17.18
CA GLU A 106 9.98 44.82 -16.55
C GLU A 106 8.80 44.84 -17.53
N ALA A 107 9.07 45.25 -18.77
CA ALA A 107 8.08 45.26 -19.84
C ALA A 107 7.63 43.82 -20.19
N ALA A 108 8.56 42.88 -20.28
CA ALA A 108 8.26 41.47 -20.54
C ALA A 108 7.39 40.80 -19.46
N LYS A 109 7.57 41.18 -18.18
CA LYS A 109 6.77 40.68 -17.05
C LYS A 109 5.42 41.39 -16.92
N SER A 110 5.24 42.54 -17.59
CA SER A 110 3.98 43.28 -17.58
C SER A 110 2.94 42.61 -18.48
N LYS A 111 1.66 42.85 -18.20
CA LYS A 111 0.56 42.33 -19.04
C LYS A 111 0.51 42.98 -20.42
N THR A 112 1.07 44.18 -20.56
CA THR A 112 0.95 45.04 -21.74
C THR A 112 2.26 45.20 -22.50
N GLY A 113 3.31 44.43 -22.17
CA GLY A 113 4.62 44.59 -22.82
C GLY A 113 5.26 45.97 -22.60
N GLY A 114 4.88 46.68 -21.54
CA GLY A 114 5.33 48.05 -21.24
C GLY A 114 4.53 49.16 -21.93
N TRP A 115 3.50 48.82 -22.70
CA TRP A 115 2.62 49.80 -23.34
C TRP A 115 1.56 50.35 -22.39
N ASP A 116 1.08 51.56 -22.68
CA ASP A 116 -0.09 52.13 -22.02
C ASP A 116 -1.34 51.30 -22.30
N ASN A 117 -2.24 51.22 -21.32
CA ASN A 117 -3.45 50.39 -21.41
C ASN A 117 -4.36 50.76 -22.59
N LEU A 118 -4.46 52.04 -22.96
CA LEU A 118 -5.33 52.48 -24.06
C LEU A 118 -4.77 52.05 -25.41
N ASP A 119 -3.46 52.17 -25.60
CA ASP A 119 -2.78 51.76 -26.82
C ASP A 119 -2.74 50.23 -26.94
N GLU A 120 -2.52 49.54 -25.81
CA GLU A 120 -2.63 48.07 -25.72
C GLU A 120 -4.03 47.59 -26.10
N GLU A 121 -5.09 48.20 -25.56
CA GLU A 121 -6.47 47.79 -25.86
C GLU A 121 -6.78 47.97 -27.36
N ARG A 122 -6.34 49.08 -27.97
CA ARG A 122 -6.48 49.33 -29.41
C ARG A 122 -5.71 48.31 -30.23
N PHE A 123 -4.45 48.07 -29.87
CA PHE A 123 -3.58 47.08 -30.50
C PHE A 123 -4.21 45.69 -30.49
N VAL A 124 -4.63 45.23 -29.30
CA VAL A 124 -5.21 43.90 -29.07
C VAL A 124 -6.50 43.74 -29.88
N LYS A 125 -7.38 44.75 -29.94
CA LYS A 125 -8.61 44.71 -30.75
C LYS A 125 -8.31 44.50 -32.24
N VAL A 126 -7.33 45.23 -32.78
CA VAL A 126 -6.90 45.09 -34.18
C VAL A 126 -6.28 43.72 -34.42
N LEU A 127 -5.36 43.29 -33.55
CA LEU A 127 -4.70 41.99 -33.64
C LEU A 127 -5.71 40.84 -33.66
N HIS A 128 -6.66 40.81 -32.72
CA HIS A 128 -7.69 39.77 -32.66
C HIS A 128 -8.62 39.79 -33.87
N SER A 129 -9.04 40.98 -34.33
CA SER A 129 -9.87 41.13 -35.54
C SER A 129 -9.13 40.62 -36.78
N TYR A 130 -7.84 40.92 -36.87
CA TYR A 130 -6.96 40.49 -37.94
C TYR A 130 -6.79 38.97 -37.97
N GLU A 131 -6.40 38.38 -36.84
CA GLU A 131 -6.19 36.93 -36.71
C GLU A 131 -7.47 36.14 -36.99
N ARG A 132 -8.63 36.67 -36.60
CA ARG A 132 -9.93 36.06 -36.94
C ARG A 132 -10.23 36.05 -38.44
N LYS A 133 -9.89 37.14 -39.16
CA LYS A 133 -10.21 37.28 -40.60
C LYS A 133 -9.21 36.58 -41.51
N HIS A 134 -7.93 36.61 -41.14
CA HIS A 134 -6.84 36.21 -42.03
C HIS A 134 -6.03 35.03 -41.51
N GLY A 135 -6.22 34.63 -40.26
CA GLY A 135 -5.38 33.65 -39.59
C GLY A 135 -4.07 34.25 -39.08
N THR A 136 -3.54 33.64 -38.03
CA THR A 136 -2.28 34.01 -37.39
C THR A 136 -1.11 34.05 -38.38
N GLY A 137 -0.36 35.16 -38.38
CA GLY A 137 0.90 35.29 -39.13
C GLY A 137 0.77 35.40 -40.65
N LYS A 138 -0.44 35.33 -41.22
CA LYS A 138 -0.66 35.56 -42.66
C LYS A 138 -0.61 37.07 -42.94
N LYS A 139 -0.20 37.46 -44.16
CA LYS A 139 -0.20 38.86 -44.68
C LYS A 139 0.27 39.94 -43.67
N PRO A 140 1.45 39.81 -43.05
CA PRO A 140 1.89 40.68 -41.93
C PRO A 140 1.88 42.17 -42.26
N GLN A 141 2.11 42.56 -43.52
CA GLN A 141 2.07 43.96 -43.94
C GLN A 141 0.69 44.60 -43.70
N LEU A 142 -0.40 43.88 -43.99
CA LEU A 142 -1.77 44.38 -43.79
C LEU A 142 -2.06 44.64 -42.30
N LEU A 143 -1.56 43.78 -41.42
CA LEU A 143 -1.65 43.97 -39.97
C LEU A 143 -0.93 45.25 -39.56
N TYR A 144 0.31 45.43 -40.01
CA TYR A 144 1.11 46.61 -39.67
C TYR A 144 0.47 47.92 -40.19
N ASP A 145 -0.03 47.92 -41.42
CA ASP A 145 -0.69 49.08 -42.01
C ASP A 145 -1.96 49.43 -41.21
N THR A 146 -2.75 48.42 -40.80
CA THR A 146 -3.96 48.64 -39.99
C THR A 146 -3.63 49.15 -38.58
N LEU A 147 -2.58 48.62 -37.94
CA LEU A 147 -2.13 49.06 -36.63
C LEU A 147 -1.62 50.51 -36.67
N ALA A 148 -0.85 50.88 -37.69
CA ALA A 148 -0.35 52.24 -37.86
C ALA A 148 -1.48 53.28 -38.00
N LEU A 149 -2.63 52.90 -38.59
CA LEU A 149 -3.81 53.77 -38.70
C LEU A 149 -4.50 54.01 -37.35
N VAL A 150 -4.52 53.01 -36.47
CA VAL A 150 -5.22 53.08 -35.17
C VAL A 150 -4.31 53.61 -34.04
N LEU A 151 -3.00 53.53 -34.25
CA LEU A 151 -1.95 53.97 -33.31
C LEU A 151 -1.04 55.01 -33.98
N PRO A 152 -1.55 56.20 -34.34
CA PRO A 152 -0.80 57.18 -35.15
C PRO A 152 0.40 57.78 -34.43
N ASN A 153 0.41 57.73 -33.09
CA ASN A 153 1.51 58.25 -32.27
C ASN A 153 2.61 57.23 -32.00
N VAL A 154 2.41 55.96 -32.41
CA VAL A 154 3.38 54.88 -32.19
C VAL A 154 4.11 54.61 -33.49
N SER A 155 5.45 54.57 -33.42
CA SER A 155 6.24 54.28 -34.61
C SER A 155 6.01 52.85 -35.11
N LEU A 156 6.13 52.64 -36.42
CA LEU A 156 6.01 51.31 -37.03
C LEU A 156 7.02 50.30 -36.45
N VAL A 157 8.20 50.77 -36.03
CA VAL A 157 9.23 49.95 -35.40
C VAL A 157 8.73 49.40 -34.07
N GLU A 158 8.16 50.27 -33.22
CA GLU A 158 7.59 49.87 -31.93
C GLU A 158 6.37 48.95 -32.11
N ILE A 159 5.52 49.20 -33.11
CA ILE A 159 4.41 48.29 -33.46
C ILE A 159 4.93 46.89 -33.79
N LYS A 160 5.98 46.77 -34.61
CA LYS A 160 6.58 45.48 -34.99
C LYS A 160 7.15 44.74 -33.78
N LYS A 161 7.85 45.47 -32.91
CA LYS A 161 8.37 44.92 -31.64
C LYS A 161 7.25 44.38 -30.75
N HIS A 162 6.16 45.14 -30.63
CA HIS A 162 5.02 44.75 -29.81
C HIS A 162 4.27 43.54 -30.40
N VAL A 163 4.15 43.46 -31.73
CA VAL A 163 3.67 42.24 -32.39
C VAL A 163 4.55 41.03 -32.04
N LYS A 164 5.88 41.19 -32.02
CA LYS A 164 6.80 40.12 -31.64
C LYS A 164 6.63 39.72 -30.16
N PHE A 165 6.45 40.69 -29.25
CA PHE A 165 6.12 40.42 -27.85
C PHE A 165 4.85 39.55 -27.72
N HIS A 166 3.76 39.90 -28.41
CA HIS A 166 2.52 39.12 -28.38
C HIS A 166 2.66 37.72 -29.01
N GLN A 167 3.54 37.55 -29.99
CA GLN A 167 3.87 36.22 -30.53
C GLN A 167 4.55 35.35 -29.46
N HIS A 168 5.53 35.90 -28.73
CA HIS A 168 6.17 35.21 -27.61
C HIS A 168 5.18 34.91 -26.49
N LEU A 169 4.31 35.86 -26.15
CA LEU A 169 3.29 35.70 -25.11
C LEU A 169 2.30 34.58 -25.48
N ARG A 170 1.78 34.57 -26.70
CA ARG A 170 0.88 33.50 -27.15
C ARG A 170 1.57 32.14 -27.07
N PHE A 171 2.79 32.02 -27.59
CA PHE A 171 3.53 30.78 -27.56
C PHE A 171 3.77 30.28 -26.13
N HIS A 172 4.11 31.18 -25.20
CA HIS A 172 4.25 30.86 -23.78
C HIS A 172 2.93 30.36 -23.18
N LEU A 173 1.81 31.04 -23.44
CA LEU A 173 0.48 30.64 -22.93
C LEU A 173 0.03 29.30 -23.51
N GLU A 174 0.27 29.05 -24.80
CA GLU A 174 -0.01 27.76 -25.44
C GLU A 174 0.82 26.63 -24.82
N LYS A 175 2.15 26.82 -24.69
CA LYS A 175 3.02 25.86 -24.00
C LYS A 175 2.58 25.58 -22.58
N LYS A 176 2.23 26.61 -21.81
CA LYS A 176 1.74 26.47 -20.43
C LYS A 176 0.46 25.62 -20.38
N LYS A 177 -0.48 25.87 -21.30
CA LYS A 177 -1.72 25.10 -21.42
C LYS A 177 -1.44 23.64 -21.81
N ASP A 178 -0.51 23.40 -22.72
CA ASP A 178 -0.11 22.05 -23.14
C ASP A 178 0.49 21.27 -21.98
N ARG A 179 1.36 21.91 -21.19
CA ARG A 179 1.98 21.31 -20.00
C ARG A 179 0.97 21.03 -18.91
N GLN A 180 0.01 21.93 -18.69
CA GLN A 180 -1.06 21.69 -17.73
C GLN A 180 -1.93 20.50 -18.14
N ARG A 181 -2.18 20.31 -19.45
CA ARG A 181 -2.89 19.12 -19.95
C ARG A 181 -2.10 17.84 -19.77
N GLU A 182 -0.80 17.86 -20.05
CA GLU A 182 0.10 16.72 -19.84
C GLU A 182 0.19 16.35 -18.35
N PHE A 183 0.35 17.35 -17.48
CA PHE A 183 0.35 17.17 -16.04
C PHE A 183 -0.92 16.51 -15.53
N GLN A 184 -2.09 16.99 -15.98
CA GLN A 184 -3.37 16.41 -15.59
C GLN A 184 -3.51 14.94 -16.05
N ARG A 185 -3.06 14.61 -17.26
CA ARG A 185 -3.04 13.23 -17.76
C ARG A 185 -2.15 12.33 -16.90
N ARG A 186 -0.91 12.77 -16.62
CA ARG A 186 0.02 11.98 -15.78
C ARG A 186 -0.52 11.77 -14.37
N LEU A 187 -1.20 12.77 -13.80
CA LEU A 187 -1.86 12.62 -12.50
C LEU A 187 -3.00 11.59 -12.56
N GLU A 188 -3.82 11.61 -13.61
CA GLU A 188 -4.92 10.65 -13.81
C GLU A 188 -4.39 9.23 -14.05
N ASP A 189 -3.32 9.09 -14.83
CA ASP A 189 -2.66 7.81 -15.09
C ASP A 189 -2.08 7.23 -13.80
N LEU A 190 -1.31 8.02 -13.03
CA LEU A 190 -0.75 7.57 -11.75
C LEU A 190 -1.85 7.27 -10.73
N HIS A 191 -2.93 8.06 -10.69
CA HIS A 191 -4.06 7.79 -9.80
C HIS A 191 -4.77 6.48 -10.13
N SER A 192 -4.98 6.21 -11.42
CA SER A 192 -5.55 4.95 -11.88
C SER A 192 -4.64 3.76 -11.54
N GLU A 193 -3.33 3.91 -11.75
CA GLU A 193 -2.34 2.89 -11.38
C GLU A 193 -2.32 2.65 -9.85
N ALA A 194 -2.40 3.72 -9.06
CA ALA A 194 -2.46 3.64 -7.61
C ALA A 194 -3.70 2.89 -7.11
N ILE A 195 -4.87 3.14 -7.70
CA ILE A 195 -6.10 2.40 -7.39
C ILE A 195 -5.90 0.90 -7.61
N GLU A 196 -5.35 0.52 -8.76
CA GLU A 196 -5.13 -0.90 -9.11
C GLU A 196 -4.12 -1.55 -8.15
N LYS A 197 -3.01 -0.87 -7.87
CA LYS A 197 -1.97 -1.33 -6.93
C LYS A 197 -2.53 -1.51 -5.52
N PHE A 198 -3.22 -0.50 -4.98
CA PHE A 198 -3.80 -0.59 -3.65
C PHE A 198 -4.88 -1.67 -3.57
N ARG A 199 -5.77 -1.78 -4.57
CA ARG A 199 -6.78 -2.83 -4.61
C ARG A 199 -6.13 -4.21 -4.59
N GLY A 200 -5.12 -4.44 -5.42
CA GLY A 200 -4.40 -5.72 -5.48
C GLY A 200 -3.77 -6.10 -4.13
N THR A 201 -3.10 -5.16 -3.46
CA THR A 201 -2.51 -5.40 -2.14
C THR A 201 -3.57 -5.68 -1.06
N ILE A 202 -4.69 -4.96 -1.10
CA ILE A 202 -5.81 -5.18 -0.15
C ILE A 202 -6.42 -6.57 -0.36
N GLU A 203 -6.61 -7.00 -1.61
CA GLU A 203 -7.13 -8.33 -1.94
C GLU A 203 -6.16 -9.43 -1.50
N LEU A 204 -4.86 -9.26 -1.75
CA LEU A 204 -3.81 -10.20 -1.32
C LEU A 204 -3.81 -10.37 0.21
N GLU A 205 -3.87 -9.27 0.97
CA GLU A 205 -3.85 -9.35 2.43
C GLU A 205 -5.15 -9.96 2.98
N LYS A 206 -6.30 -9.70 2.34
CA LYS A 206 -7.56 -10.37 2.68
C LYS A 206 -7.47 -11.87 2.45
N GLU A 207 -6.91 -12.31 1.33
CA GLU A 207 -6.73 -13.72 1.02
C GLU A 207 -5.76 -14.39 2.02
N LYS A 208 -4.65 -13.73 2.34
CA LYS A 208 -3.69 -14.19 3.35
C LYS A 208 -4.34 -14.34 4.73
N THR A 209 -5.12 -13.34 5.15
CA THR A 209 -5.87 -13.37 6.42
C THR A 209 -6.87 -14.53 6.43
N HIS A 210 -7.59 -14.74 5.32
CA HIS A 210 -8.54 -15.83 5.20
C HIS A 210 -7.86 -17.21 5.27
N LYS A 211 -6.74 -17.40 4.57
CA LYS A 211 -5.94 -18.65 4.66
C LYS A 211 -5.42 -18.89 6.07
N LEU A 212 -4.95 -17.85 6.76
CA LEU A 212 -4.48 -17.96 8.14
C LEU A 212 -5.63 -18.37 9.08
N GLN A 213 -6.83 -17.82 8.91
CA GLN A 213 -8.02 -18.23 9.67
C GLN A 213 -8.38 -19.70 9.44
N GLN A 214 -8.31 -20.17 8.18
CA GLN A 214 -8.55 -21.59 7.86
C GLN A 214 -7.51 -22.51 8.50
N LEU A 215 -6.22 -22.13 8.44
CA LEU A 215 -5.14 -22.90 9.07
C LEU A 215 -5.30 -22.98 10.59
N ASN A 216 -5.63 -21.86 11.24
CA ASN A 216 -5.89 -21.84 12.68
C ASN A 216 -7.08 -22.71 13.07
N ALA A 217 -8.15 -22.71 12.27
CA ALA A 217 -9.29 -23.59 12.51
C ALA A 217 -8.93 -25.08 12.36
N LEU A 218 -8.13 -25.42 11.35
CA LEU A 218 -7.64 -26.79 11.14
C LEU A 218 -6.72 -27.24 12.29
N GLN A 219 -5.80 -26.37 12.72
CA GLN A 219 -4.92 -26.65 13.86
C GLN A 219 -5.74 -26.94 15.11
N HIS A 220 -6.74 -26.09 15.41
CA HIS A 220 -7.62 -26.30 16.56
C HIS A 220 -8.37 -27.64 16.47
N HIS A 221 -8.81 -28.05 15.27
CA HIS A 221 -9.45 -29.35 15.07
C HIS A 221 -8.49 -30.52 15.29
N CYS A 222 -7.25 -30.42 14.81
CA CYS A 222 -6.20 -31.39 15.05
C CYS A 222 -5.89 -31.54 16.55
N ASP A 223 -5.82 -30.42 17.28
CA ASP A 223 -5.59 -30.42 18.73
C ASP A 223 -6.74 -31.13 19.47
N GLN A 224 -7.99 -30.85 19.10
CA GLN A 224 -9.16 -31.54 19.66
C GLN A 224 -9.13 -33.06 19.41
N LEU A 225 -8.74 -33.49 18.21
CA LEU A 225 -8.58 -34.91 17.88
C LEU A 225 -7.44 -35.54 18.67
N HIS A 226 -6.32 -34.83 18.86
CA HIS A 226 -5.20 -35.28 19.65
C HIS A 226 -5.61 -35.54 21.11
N ASP A 227 -6.36 -34.60 21.71
CA ASP A 227 -6.90 -34.74 23.06
C ASP A 227 -7.85 -35.95 23.18
N GLN A 228 -8.73 -36.16 22.20
CA GLN A 228 -9.60 -37.33 22.17
C GLN A 228 -8.81 -38.64 22.09
N VAL A 229 -7.80 -38.72 21.21
CA VAL A 229 -6.93 -39.90 21.09
C VAL A 229 -6.18 -40.15 22.40
N SER A 230 -5.71 -39.11 23.08
CA SER A 230 -5.07 -39.20 24.39
C SER A 230 -6.03 -39.80 25.44
N GLN A 231 -7.26 -39.30 25.53
CA GLN A 231 -8.29 -39.84 26.42
C GLN A 231 -8.64 -41.30 26.11
N TRP A 232 -8.71 -41.67 24.83
CA TRP A 232 -8.94 -43.05 24.39
C TRP A 232 -7.81 -43.98 24.80
N ARG A 233 -6.54 -43.55 24.69
CA ARG A 233 -5.39 -44.34 25.15
C ARG A 233 -5.48 -44.62 26.64
N VAL A 234 -5.73 -43.59 27.45
CA VAL A 234 -5.89 -43.72 28.91
C VAL A 234 -7.04 -44.69 29.24
N THR A 235 -8.17 -44.57 28.54
CA THR A 235 -9.34 -45.44 28.76
C THR A 235 -9.05 -46.89 28.38
N LYS A 236 -8.34 -47.10 27.27
CA LYS A 236 -7.93 -48.43 26.82
C LYS A 236 -6.97 -49.08 27.82
N GLU A 237 -5.95 -48.36 28.28
CA GLU A 237 -5.02 -48.84 29.30
C GLU A 237 -5.71 -49.15 30.64
N ALA A 238 -6.73 -48.38 31.01
CA ALA A 238 -7.54 -48.67 32.18
C ALA A 238 -8.36 -49.95 32.01
N LYS A 239 -8.96 -50.16 30.83
CA LYS A 239 -9.72 -51.37 30.52
C LYS A 239 -8.84 -52.62 30.52
N GLU A 240 -7.66 -52.56 29.91
CA GLU A 240 -6.68 -53.66 29.90
C GLU A 240 -6.24 -54.03 31.32
N ARG A 241 -6.02 -53.04 32.20
CA ARG A 241 -5.72 -53.27 33.63
C ARG A 241 -6.86 -53.96 34.37
N ILE A 242 -8.11 -53.54 34.14
CA ILE A 242 -9.29 -54.17 34.76
C ILE A 242 -9.43 -55.63 34.29
N GLU A 243 -9.29 -55.89 32.99
CA GLU A 243 -9.36 -57.25 32.43
C GLU A 243 -8.24 -58.16 32.97
N GLN A 244 -7.05 -57.61 33.25
CA GLN A 244 -5.98 -58.35 33.92
C GLN A 244 -6.35 -58.68 35.37
N GLN A 245 -6.83 -57.69 36.14
CA GLN A 245 -7.27 -57.89 37.52
C GLN A 245 -8.41 -58.91 37.64
N GLN A 246 -9.37 -58.89 36.71
CA GLN A 246 -10.46 -59.88 36.66
C GLN A 246 -9.93 -61.30 36.47
N ARG A 247 -8.98 -61.50 35.55
CA ARG A 247 -8.33 -62.80 35.34
C ARG A 247 -7.58 -63.29 36.58
N GLU A 248 -6.89 -62.39 37.29
CA GLU A 248 -6.21 -62.71 38.55
C GLU A 248 -7.20 -63.12 39.66
N ILE A 249 -8.33 -62.41 39.78
CA ILE A 249 -9.40 -62.75 40.72
C ILE A 249 -10.01 -64.12 40.39
N GLU A 250 -10.33 -64.39 39.11
CA GLU A 250 -10.87 -65.68 38.67
C GLU A 250 -9.91 -66.82 38.98
N GLN A 251 -8.60 -66.62 38.79
CA GLN A 251 -7.58 -67.60 39.13
C GLN A 251 -7.52 -67.85 40.65
N MET A 252 -7.55 -66.80 41.48
CA MET A 252 -7.58 -66.95 42.94
C MET A 252 -8.83 -67.67 43.43
N LEU A 253 -10.01 -67.34 42.89
CA LEU A 253 -11.27 -68.02 43.21
C LEU A 253 -11.24 -69.50 42.80
N GLY A 254 -10.66 -69.81 41.63
CA GLY A 254 -10.44 -71.18 41.17
C GLY A 254 -9.54 -71.97 42.12
N GLN A 255 -8.43 -71.37 42.57
CA GLN A 255 -7.51 -71.98 43.53
C GLN A 255 -8.17 -72.18 44.91
N GLN A 256 -8.94 -71.20 45.39
CA GLN A 256 -9.66 -71.29 46.66
C GLN A 256 -10.71 -72.41 46.61
N LYS A 257 -11.48 -72.52 45.53
CA LYS A 257 -12.44 -73.60 45.34
C LYS A 257 -11.77 -74.97 45.32
N GLN A 258 -10.61 -75.09 44.67
CA GLN A 258 -9.82 -76.31 44.72
C GLN A 258 -9.39 -76.64 46.15
N GLN A 259 -8.84 -75.67 46.89
CA GLN A 259 -8.43 -75.86 48.29
C GLN A 259 -9.61 -76.27 49.19
N GLU A 260 -10.78 -75.66 49.02
CA GLU A 260 -12.00 -76.03 49.74
C GLU A 260 -12.45 -77.46 49.41
N GLU A 261 -12.37 -77.88 48.15
CA GLU A 261 -12.65 -79.25 47.74
C GLU A 261 -11.65 -80.24 48.37
N THR A 262 -10.35 -79.91 48.41
CA THR A 262 -9.33 -80.74 49.07
C THR A 262 -9.59 -80.86 50.57
N LEU A 263 -9.88 -79.74 51.25
CA LEU A 263 -10.23 -79.72 52.67
C LEU A 263 -11.51 -80.52 52.94
N ARG A 264 -12.51 -80.42 52.07
CA ARG A 264 -13.75 -81.21 52.19
C ARG A 264 -13.49 -82.70 52.02
N LYS A 265 -12.65 -83.10 51.06
CA LYS A 265 -12.21 -84.50 50.89
C LYS A 265 -11.43 -84.98 52.10
N GLN A 266 -10.54 -84.16 52.65
CA GLN A 266 -9.76 -84.48 53.84
C GLN A 266 -10.65 -84.66 55.08
N ARG A 267 -11.60 -83.75 55.32
CA ARG A 267 -12.61 -83.89 56.40
C ARG A 267 -13.43 -85.18 56.26
N LYS A 268 -13.82 -85.57 55.05
CA LYS A 268 -14.51 -86.85 54.80
C LYS A 268 -13.62 -88.06 55.14
N LEU A 269 -12.35 -88.02 54.73
CA LEU A 269 -11.38 -89.08 55.06
C LEU A 269 -11.14 -89.17 56.57
N ASP A 270 -11.04 -88.04 57.26
CA ASP A 270 -10.84 -88.02 58.71
C ASP A 270 -12.08 -88.52 59.47
N GLN A 271 -13.29 -88.19 59.03
CA GLN A 271 -14.53 -88.79 59.54
C GLN A 271 -14.56 -90.31 59.34
N GLN A 272 -14.16 -90.79 58.16
CA GLN A 272 -14.08 -92.24 57.90
C GLN A 272 -13.04 -92.92 58.80
N LYS A 273 -11.89 -92.31 59.05
CA LYS A 273 -10.88 -92.83 59.98
C LYS A 273 -11.40 -92.90 61.41
N LEU A 274 -12.16 -91.90 61.86
CA LEU A 274 -12.78 -91.87 63.18
C LEU A 274 -13.81 -93.00 63.35
N ILE A 275 -14.68 -93.20 62.36
CA ILE A 275 -15.64 -94.33 62.33
C ILE A 275 -14.91 -95.68 62.38
N VAL A 276 -13.83 -95.85 61.62
CA VAL A 276 -13.02 -97.08 61.64
C VAL A 276 -12.30 -97.28 62.98
N ALA A 277 -11.85 -96.20 63.62
CA ALA A 277 -11.23 -96.26 64.95
C ALA A 277 -12.25 -96.60 66.05
N GLU A 278 -13.47 -96.07 65.99
CA GLU A 278 -14.59 -96.45 66.86
C GLU A 278 -14.95 -97.93 66.67
N TYR A 279 -14.98 -98.44 65.43
CA TYR A 279 -15.19 -99.85 65.16
C TYR A 279 -14.10 -100.78 65.74
N LYS A 280 -12.85 -100.29 65.86
CA LYS A 280 -11.74 -101.04 66.46
C LYS A 280 -11.72 -101.03 67.98
N TYR A 281 -12.46 -100.13 68.64
CA TYR A 281 -12.58 -100.05 70.10
C TYR A 281 -13.78 -100.82 70.67
N VAL A 282 -14.63 -101.40 69.80
CA VAL A 282 -15.84 -102.14 70.16
C VAL A 282 -15.67 -103.67 69.94
N GLN A 283 -14.42 -104.14 69.80
CA GLN A 283 -14.04 -105.55 69.90
C GLN A 283 -13.08 -105.75 71.08
#